data_AF-A0A9W9TCU2-F1
#
_entry.id   AF-A0A9W9TCU2-F1
#
_cell.length_a   1.000
_cell.length_b   1.000
_cell.length_c   1.000
_cell.angle_alpha   90.00
_cell.angle_beta   90.00
_cell.angle_gamma   90.00
#
_symmetry.space_group_name_H-M   'P 1'
#
loop_
_entity.id
_entity.type
_entity.pdbx_description
1 polymer ?
#
loop_
_entity_poly.entity_id
_entity_poly.type
_entity_poly.pdbx_seq_one_letter_code
_entity_poly.pdbx_strand_id
1 'polypeptide(L)'
;MQKSNNQDSKPSPETTTLGDSNTITHCSLRNTAVTTSWAKHCTFEDCMLAQVRSAHRSTGRKSHFHNADSLSRSDFVDSVIRDRSSVSRSALKASTVRDASVLERSTVSGSVLSHGQVWRSALSDCDVEECSISRSEFKGMILKYGVWKKGQLVGKIGNREPVMIKKDSPEAAQLVDRRASFVPAVPEMDSKPRIPIDQQTPRHIDSDFSPDSEDSDHSEDLPPPYKV
;
A
#
# COMPACT_ATOMS: atom_id res chain seq x y z
N MET A 1 21.07 52.01 40.16
CA MET A 1 21.10 50.60 40.62
C MET A 1 19.71 50.00 40.42
N GLN A 2 19.52 49.19 39.38
CA GLN A 2 18.29 48.41 39.20
C GLN A 2 18.48 47.02 39.83
N LYS A 3 17.43 46.48 40.46
CA LYS A 3 17.43 45.08 40.91
C LYS A 3 16.89 44.21 39.77
N SER A 4 17.74 43.41 39.16
CA SER A 4 17.33 42.33 38.26
C SER A 4 16.64 41.23 39.07
N ASN A 5 15.37 40.99 38.77
CA ASN A 5 14.56 39.99 39.46
C ASN A 5 14.58 38.70 38.64
N ASN A 6 15.38 37.70 39.05
CA ASN A 6 15.39 36.40 38.39
C ASN A 6 14.00 35.76 38.53
N GLN A 7 13.35 35.50 37.40
CA GLN A 7 12.25 34.54 37.34
C GLN A 7 12.84 33.18 36.99
N ASP A 8 12.85 32.26 37.96
CA ASP A 8 13.10 30.85 37.70
C ASP A 8 11.94 30.30 36.87
N SER A 9 12.08 30.39 35.55
CA SER A 9 11.22 29.72 34.57
C SER A 9 11.43 28.20 34.65
N LYS A 10 10.87 27.62 35.72
CA LYS A 10 10.78 26.17 35.94
C LYS A 10 10.29 25.53 34.64
N PRO A 11 11.06 24.61 34.02
CA PRO A 11 10.66 24.04 32.75
C PRO A 11 9.30 23.35 32.91
N SER A 12 8.38 23.70 32.02
CA SER A 12 7.23 22.85 31.73
C SER A 12 7.74 21.45 31.39
N PRO A 13 6.93 20.39 31.57
CA PRO A 13 7.26 19.10 30.99
C PRO A 13 7.27 19.25 29.46
N GLU A 14 8.45 19.50 28.91
CA GLU A 14 8.72 19.35 27.49
C GLU A 14 8.36 17.91 27.16
N THR A 15 7.22 17.73 26.47
CA THR A 15 6.83 16.42 25.97
C THR A 15 7.87 16.05 24.94
N THR A 16 8.88 15.32 25.38
CA THR A 16 10.00 14.90 24.55
C THR A 16 9.42 13.91 23.56
N THR A 17 9.07 14.37 22.35
CA THR A 17 8.57 13.53 21.26
C THR A 17 9.73 12.69 20.72
N LEU A 18 10.14 11.72 21.53
CA LEU A 18 11.38 10.95 21.43
C LEU A 18 11.24 9.82 20.41
N GLY A 19 10.82 10.18 19.19
CA GLY A 19 10.79 9.29 18.03
C GLY A 19 9.93 8.05 18.21
N ASP A 20 8.65 8.22 18.58
CA ASP A 20 7.66 7.18 18.90
C ASP A 20 7.48 6.10 17.80
N SER A 21 8.45 5.18 17.72
CA SER A 21 8.49 4.11 16.74
C SER A 21 9.17 2.86 17.31
N ASN A 22 8.39 2.04 18.00
CA ASN A 22 8.87 0.82 18.65
C ASN A 22 9.48 -0.14 17.62
N THR A 23 10.71 -0.58 17.84
CA THR A 23 11.38 -1.51 16.93
C THR A 23 11.28 -2.94 17.44
N ILE A 24 10.61 -3.79 16.67
CA ILE A 24 10.33 -5.20 16.96
C ILE A 24 11.16 -6.04 15.97
N THR A 25 12.04 -6.90 16.49
CA THR A 25 12.92 -7.73 15.65
C THR A 25 12.90 -9.20 16.07
N HIS A 26 12.87 -10.11 15.10
CA HIS A 26 12.90 -11.57 15.31
C HIS A 26 11.79 -12.13 16.23
N CYS A 27 10.72 -11.37 16.50
CA CYS A 27 9.61 -11.80 17.35
C CYS A 27 8.61 -12.67 16.59
N SER A 28 8.04 -13.66 17.29
CA SER A 28 6.77 -14.29 16.89
C SER A 28 5.67 -13.73 17.77
N LEU A 29 4.75 -12.96 17.17
CA LEU A 29 3.62 -12.33 17.85
C LEU A 29 2.33 -12.99 17.40
N ARG A 30 1.49 -13.34 18.37
CA ARG A 30 0.20 -14.01 18.16
C ARG A 30 -0.92 -13.27 18.86
N ASN A 31 -2.05 -13.06 18.19
CA ASN A 31 -3.26 -12.50 18.79
C ASN A 31 -3.03 -11.10 19.44
N THR A 32 -2.09 -10.32 18.89
CA THR A 32 -1.53 -9.09 19.47
C THR A 32 -1.83 -7.86 18.61
N ALA A 33 -2.04 -6.71 19.25
CA ALA A 33 -2.04 -5.40 18.59
C ALA A 33 -0.62 -4.79 18.55
N VAL A 34 -0.16 -4.39 17.37
CA VAL A 34 1.13 -3.73 17.13
C VAL A 34 0.86 -2.36 16.49
N THR A 35 1.07 -1.29 17.24
CA THR A 35 0.90 0.09 16.77
C THR A 35 2.25 0.76 16.51
N THR A 36 2.30 1.73 15.60
CA THR A 36 3.40 2.73 15.52
C THR A 36 4.80 2.11 15.62
N SER A 37 5.08 1.08 14.82
CA SER A 37 6.25 0.20 14.99
C SER A 37 7.05 -0.02 13.70
N TRP A 38 8.32 -0.40 13.88
CA TRP A 38 9.19 -1.00 12.86
C TRP A 38 9.35 -2.49 13.12
N ALA A 39 8.81 -3.35 12.25
CA ALA A 39 8.98 -4.79 12.30
C ALA A 39 10.09 -5.27 11.35
N LYS A 40 11.00 -6.12 11.83
CA LYS A 40 12.02 -6.79 10.99
C LYS A 40 12.12 -8.27 11.37
N HIS A 41 12.11 -9.17 10.38
CA HIS A 41 12.21 -10.61 10.63
C HIS A 41 11.14 -11.18 11.60
N CYS A 42 9.95 -10.59 11.65
CA CYS A 42 8.90 -10.96 12.58
C CYS A 42 7.88 -11.92 11.95
N THR A 43 7.23 -12.74 12.79
CA THR A 43 6.04 -13.52 12.41
C THR A 43 4.82 -12.95 13.14
N PHE A 44 3.73 -12.76 12.40
CA PHE A 44 2.44 -12.29 12.91
C PHE A 44 1.37 -13.34 12.59
N GLU A 45 0.60 -13.75 13.58
CA GLU A 45 -0.52 -14.68 13.42
C GLU A 45 -1.73 -14.20 14.23
N ASP A 46 -2.87 -14.00 13.56
CA ASP A 46 -4.09 -13.42 14.15
C ASP A 46 -3.86 -12.01 14.79
N CYS A 47 -2.92 -11.23 14.27
CA CYS A 47 -2.50 -9.93 14.81
C CYS A 47 -3.15 -8.72 14.10
N MET A 48 -3.27 -7.60 14.83
CA MET A 48 -3.66 -6.30 14.27
C MET A 48 -2.47 -5.34 14.26
N LEU A 49 -2.14 -4.79 13.09
CA LEU A 49 -0.97 -3.96 12.84
C LEU A 49 -1.43 -2.59 12.32
N ALA A 50 -1.32 -1.54 13.13
CA ALA A 50 -1.82 -0.20 12.80
C ALA A 50 -0.69 0.84 12.80
N GLN A 51 -0.67 1.75 11.81
CA GLN A 51 0.34 2.82 11.71
C GLN A 51 1.79 2.28 11.70
N VAL A 52 2.00 1.09 11.10
CA VAL A 52 3.30 0.40 11.08
C VAL A 52 4.22 1.07 10.06
N ARG A 53 5.29 1.71 10.56
CA ARG A 53 6.24 2.50 9.76
C ARG A 53 7.02 1.65 8.76
N SER A 54 7.33 0.40 9.12
CA SER A 54 7.69 -0.62 8.15
C SER A 54 7.51 -2.02 8.74
N ALA A 55 7.20 -2.99 7.89
CA ALA A 55 7.54 -4.39 8.12
C ALA A 55 8.50 -4.87 7.02
N HIS A 56 9.64 -5.45 7.40
CA HIS A 56 10.66 -5.95 6.46
C HIS A 56 10.98 -7.41 6.74
N ARG A 57 11.09 -8.22 5.67
CA ARG A 57 11.43 -9.66 5.76
C ARG A 57 10.59 -10.42 6.81
N SER A 58 9.30 -10.08 6.91
CA SER A 58 8.39 -10.59 7.93
C SER A 58 7.28 -11.44 7.31
N THR A 59 6.61 -12.26 8.11
CA THR A 59 5.50 -13.12 7.66
C THR A 59 4.23 -12.76 8.42
N GLY A 60 3.12 -12.55 7.71
CA GLY A 60 1.80 -12.33 8.30
C GLY A 60 0.83 -13.45 7.91
N ARG A 61 0.10 -13.98 8.89
CA ARG A 61 -0.97 -14.97 8.71
C ARG A 61 -2.21 -14.48 9.46
N LYS A 62 -3.39 -14.49 8.82
CA LYS A 62 -4.65 -14.02 9.45
C LYS A 62 -4.57 -12.62 10.07
N SER A 63 -3.70 -11.77 9.54
CA SER A 63 -3.31 -10.53 10.18
C SER A 63 -3.87 -9.32 9.44
N HIS A 64 -4.24 -8.28 10.20
CA HIS A 64 -4.88 -7.07 9.69
C HIS A 64 -3.87 -5.91 9.73
N PHE A 65 -3.57 -5.32 8.58
CA PHE A 65 -2.63 -4.20 8.42
C PHE A 65 -3.42 -2.94 8.03
N HIS A 66 -3.24 -1.86 8.80
CA HIS A 66 -3.98 -0.61 8.69
C HIS A 66 -2.98 0.55 8.67
N ASN A 67 -2.91 1.30 7.57
CA ASN A 67 -1.94 2.39 7.38
C ASN A 67 -0.50 1.94 7.66
N ALA A 68 -0.05 0.93 6.92
CA ALA A 68 1.31 0.44 6.98
C ALA A 68 2.17 1.11 5.89
N ASP A 69 3.06 2.01 6.29
CA ASP A 69 3.80 2.90 5.40
C ASP A 69 4.73 2.13 4.42
N SER A 70 5.23 0.95 4.82
CA SER A 70 6.13 0.12 3.99
C SER A 70 6.20 -1.35 4.43
N LEU A 71 5.40 -2.22 3.81
CA LEU A 71 5.44 -3.69 3.93
C LEU A 71 6.34 -4.27 2.83
N SER A 72 7.59 -4.62 3.15
CA SER A 72 8.62 -4.92 2.15
C SER A 72 9.28 -6.30 2.31
N ARG A 73 9.55 -6.99 1.19
CA ARG A 73 10.15 -8.35 1.17
C ARG A 73 9.46 -9.35 2.12
N SER A 74 8.14 -9.26 2.26
CA SER A 74 7.37 -9.95 3.32
C SER A 74 6.28 -10.83 2.71
N ASP A 75 5.83 -11.85 3.46
CA ASP A 75 4.89 -12.85 2.96
C ASP A 75 3.58 -12.83 3.76
N PHE A 76 2.45 -12.60 3.10
CA PHE A 76 1.14 -12.39 3.73
C PHE A 76 0.12 -13.42 3.24
N VAL A 77 -0.44 -14.20 4.17
CA VAL A 77 -1.41 -15.25 3.90
C VAL A 77 -2.69 -15.01 4.68
N ASP A 78 -3.87 -15.18 4.05
CA ASP A 78 -5.18 -15.05 4.73
C ASP A 78 -5.34 -13.69 5.44
N SER A 79 -4.69 -12.63 4.92
CA SER A 79 -4.46 -11.36 5.63
C SER A 79 -5.12 -10.17 4.93
N VAL A 80 -5.44 -9.11 5.69
CA VAL A 80 -6.12 -7.91 5.18
C VAL A 80 -5.18 -6.70 5.25
N ILE A 81 -4.95 -6.02 4.14
CA ILE A 81 -4.08 -4.84 4.04
C ILE A 81 -4.91 -3.65 3.55
N ARG A 82 -4.95 -2.55 4.31
CA ARG A 82 -5.83 -1.41 4.00
C ARG A 82 -5.34 -0.06 4.56
N ASP A 83 -6.15 0.97 4.39
CA ASP A 83 -5.86 2.39 4.69
C ASP A 83 -4.53 2.88 4.07
N ARG A 84 -4.45 2.97 2.74
CA ARG A 84 -3.28 3.53 2.00
C ARG A 84 -1.94 2.83 2.27
N SER A 85 -1.97 1.55 2.64
CA SER A 85 -0.75 0.77 2.92
C SER A 85 0.10 0.56 1.65
N SER A 86 1.43 0.57 1.80
CA SER A 86 2.37 0.31 0.70
C SER A 86 3.02 -1.05 0.84
N VAL A 87 3.01 -1.86 -0.22
CA VAL A 87 3.53 -3.22 -0.26
C VAL A 87 4.56 -3.36 -1.37
N SER A 88 5.75 -3.88 -1.09
CA SER A 88 6.83 -3.98 -2.09
C SER A 88 7.64 -5.28 -2.04
N ARG A 89 7.91 -5.88 -3.20
CA ARG A 89 8.75 -7.09 -3.34
C ARG A 89 8.29 -8.27 -2.46
N SER A 90 6.98 -8.38 -2.23
CA SER A 90 6.34 -9.22 -1.22
C SER A 90 5.44 -10.29 -1.86
N ALA A 91 5.08 -11.35 -1.13
CA ALA A 91 4.11 -12.35 -1.59
C ALA A 91 2.77 -12.21 -0.84
N LEU A 92 1.67 -12.39 -1.56
CA LEU A 92 0.30 -12.35 -1.02
C LEU A 92 -0.47 -13.60 -1.48
N LYS A 93 -1.14 -14.27 -0.55
CA LYS A 93 -1.96 -15.47 -0.82
C LYS A 93 -3.27 -15.44 -0.03
N ALA A 94 -4.39 -15.73 -0.69
CA ALA A 94 -5.73 -15.73 -0.07
C ALA A 94 -6.04 -14.44 0.73
N SER A 95 -5.45 -13.32 0.32
CA SER A 95 -5.44 -12.07 1.09
C SER A 95 -6.35 -11.02 0.47
N THR A 96 -6.66 -9.97 1.22
CA THR A 96 -7.45 -8.82 0.75
C THR A 96 -6.61 -7.55 0.83
N VAL A 97 -6.53 -6.78 -0.25
CA VAL A 97 -5.95 -5.42 -0.24
C VAL A 97 -7.01 -4.40 -0.64
N ARG A 98 -7.10 -3.28 0.08
CA ARG A 98 -8.11 -2.23 -0.20
C ARG A 98 -7.68 -0.81 0.15
N ASP A 99 -8.60 0.14 -0.05
CA ASP A 99 -8.56 1.52 0.47
C ASP A 99 -7.31 2.31 0.03
N ALA A 100 -7.10 2.49 -1.29
CA ALA A 100 -6.00 3.27 -1.88
C ALA A 100 -4.57 2.77 -1.56
N SER A 101 -4.44 1.48 -1.23
CA SER A 101 -3.15 0.80 -1.01
C SER A 101 -2.39 0.51 -2.32
N VAL A 102 -1.06 0.39 -2.24
CA VAL A 102 -0.14 0.24 -3.39
C VAL A 102 0.65 -1.08 -3.31
N LEU A 103 0.80 -1.79 -4.42
CA LEU A 103 1.63 -2.99 -4.56
C LEU A 103 2.72 -2.76 -5.64
N GLU A 104 4.01 -2.81 -5.30
CA GLU A 104 5.13 -2.88 -6.25
C GLU A 104 5.83 -4.25 -6.25
N ARG A 105 6.22 -4.77 -7.44
CA ARG A 105 7.17 -5.90 -7.61
C ARG A 105 6.78 -7.17 -6.83
N SER A 106 5.49 -7.37 -6.58
CA SER A 106 4.98 -8.37 -5.63
C SER A 106 4.28 -9.52 -6.37
N THR A 107 4.18 -10.68 -5.74
CA THR A 107 3.39 -11.81 -6.23
C THR A 107 2.09 -11.90 -5.45
N VAL A 108 0.96 -12.14 -6.13
CA VAL A 108 -0.38 -12.14 -5.54
C VAL A 108 -1.15 -13.34 -6.07
N SER A 109 -1.78 -14.09 -5.17
CA SER A 109 -2.46 -15.36 -5.50
C SER A 109 -3.77 -15.54 -4.75
N GLY A 110 -4.85 -15.95 -5.44
CA GLY A 110 -6.14 -16.25 -4.79
C GLY A 110 -6.75 -15.09 -3.99
N SER A 111 -6.45 -13.84 -4.35
CA SER A 111 -6.62 -12.67 -3.48
C SER A 111 -7.57 -11.62 -4.07
N VAL A 112 -8.17 -10.80 -3.22
CA VAL A 112 -9.05 -9.68 -3.60
C VAL A 112 -8.27 -8.37 -3.51
N LEU A 113 -8.25 -7.57 -4.57
CA LEU A 113 -7.66 -6.23 -4.58
C LEU A 113 -8.76 -5.20 -4.88
N SER A 114 -8.88 -4.11 -4.11
CA SER A 114 -9.89 -3.07 -4.36
C SER A 114 -9.37 -1.63 -4.22
N HIS A 115 -9.81 -0.71 -5.09
CA HIS A 115 -9.51 0.73 -5.04
C HIS A 115 -8.01 1.11 -4.91
N GLY A 116 -7.08 0.31 -5.45
CA GLY A 116 -5.63 0.42 -5.18
C GLY A 116 -4.76 0.77 -6.41
N GLN A 117 -3.45 0.54 -6.29
CA GLN A 117 -2.49 0.61 -7.41
C GLN A 117 -1.55 -0.60 -7.41
N VAL A 118 -1.23 -1.12 -8.58
CA VAL A 118 -0.41 -2.33 -8.79
C VAL A 118 0.65 -2.05 -9.86
N TRP A 119 1.92 -2.26 -9.52
CA TRP A 119 3.08 -1.97 -10.36
C TRP A 119 4.05 -3.15 -10.40
N ARG A 120 4.55 -3.51 -11.59
CA ARG A 120 5.59 -4.56 -11.77
C ARG A 120 5.32 -5.91 -11.09
N SER A 121 4.05 -6.24 -10.83
CA SER A 121 3.65 -7.37 -10.00
C SER A 121 3.11 -8.53 -10.84
N ALA A 122 2.94 -9.70 -10.24
CA ALA A 122 2.35 -10.87 -10.88
C ALA A 122 1.10 -11.32 -10.10
N LEU A 123 -0.07 -11.27 -10.75
CA LEU A 123 -1.36 -11.65 -10.17
C LEU A 123 -1.81 -13.01 -10.69
N SER A 124 -2.30 -13.88 -9.82
CA SER A 124 -2.82 -15.21 -10.19
C SER A 124 -4.13 -15.50 -9.47
N ASP A 125 -5.18 -15.82 -10.22
CA ASP A 125 -6.49 -16.21 -9.67
C ASP A 125 -7.03 -15.17 -8.67
N CYS A 126 -6.99 -13.90 -9.08
CA CYS A 126 -7.37 -12.76 -8.25
C CYS A 126 -8.62 -12.05 -8.78
N ASP A 127 -9.42 -11.51 -7.86
CA ASP A 127 -10.52 -10.59 -8.15
C ASP A 127 -10.03 -9.16 -7.89
N VAL A 128 -10.20 -8.26 -8.86
CA VAL A 128 -9.60 -6.91 -8.82
C VAL A 128 -10.61 -5.83 -9.18
N GLU A 129 -10.99 -5.05 -8.17
CA GLU A 129 -11.95 -3.95 -8.26
C GLU A 129 -11.25 -2.59 -8.25
N GLU A 130 -11.50 -1.74 -9.26
CA GLU A 130 -11.02 -0.33 -9.34
C GLU A 130 -9.52 -0.06 -9.03
N CYS A 131 -8.62 -1.04 -9.14
CA CYS A 131 -7.18 -0.87 -8.84
C CYS A 131 -6.34 -0.64 -10.10
N SER A 132 -5.63 0.46 -10.29
CA SER A 132 -4.79 0.65 -11.50
C SER A 132 -3.65 -0.39 -11.62
N ILE A 133 -3.37 -0.95 -12.80
CA ILE A 133 -2.43 -2.10 -12.97
C ILE A 133 -1.40 -1.82 -14.08
N SER A 134 -0.17 -1.43 -13.73
CA SER A 134 0.87 -1.14 -14.72
C SER A 134 2.15 -1.98 -14.59
N ARG A 135 2.80 -2.24 -15.73
CA ARG A 135 3.96 -3.11 -15.94
C ARG A 135 3.85 -4.50 -15.28
N SER A 136 2.64 -5.00 -15.06
CA SER A 136 2.33 -6.21 -14.28
C SER A 136 1.73 -7.31 -15.17
N GLU A 137 1.93 -8.58 -14.78
CA GLU A 137 1.31 -9.75 -15.39
C GLU A 137 0.08 -10.20 -14.58
N PHE A 138 -0.93 -10.78 -15.24
CA PHE A 138 -2.07 -11.40 -14.59
C PHE A 138 -2.55 -12.67 -15.32
N LYS A 139 -2.90 -13.73 -14.58
CA LYS A 139 -3.27 -15.06 -15.10
C LYS A 139 -4.40 -15.67 -14.26
N GLY A 140 -5.53 -16.00 -14.88
CA GLY A 140 -6.74 -16.39 -14.14
C GLY A 140 -7.37 -15.20 -13.43
N MET A 141 -8.49 -14.73 -13.97
CA MET A 141 -8.79 -13.30 -13.92
C MET A 141 -10.27 -13.03 -13.71
N ILE A 142 -10.60 -12.13 -12.78
CA ILE A 142 -11.70 -11.17 -12.92
C ILE A 142 -11.18 -9.78 -12.53
N LEU A 143 -11.24 -8.81 -13.45
CA LEU A 143 -10.71 -7.45 -13.28
C LEU A 143 -11.76 -6.42 -13.75
N LYS A 144 -12.17 -5.45 -12.91
CA LYS A 144 -13.35 -4.58 -13.14
C LYS A 144 -13.53 -3.46 -12.08
N TYR A 145 -13.51 -2.15 -12.32
CA TYR A 145 -13.20 -1.35 -13.51
C TYR A 145 -11.71 -0.92 -13.50
N GLY A 146 -11.16 -0.29 -14.55
CA GLY A 146 -9.70 -0.34 -14.72
C GLY A 146 -8.95 0.50 -15.76
N VAL A 147 -7.63 0.63 -15.52
CA VAL A 147 -6.63 1.36 -16.32
C VAL A 147 -5.30 0.56 -16.34
N TRP A 148 -5.17 -0.50 -17.15
CA TRP A 148 -4.01 -1.42 -17.14
C TRP A 148 -2.98 -1.14 -18.26
N LYS A 149 -1.65 -1.22 -18.01
CA LYS A 149 -0.62 -1.03 -19.07
C LYS A 149 0.76 -1.64 -18.78
N LYS A 150 1.32 -2.61 -19.52
CA LYS A 150 0.97 -3.15 -20.85
C LYS A 150 0.30 -4.54 -20.75
N GLY A 151 -0.80 -4.62 -20.00
CA GLY A 151 -1.64 -5.81 -19.87
C GLY A 151 -2.70 -6.04 -20.98
N GLN A 152 -3.27 -5.06 -21.68
CA GLN A 152 -3.51 -3.65 -21.30
C GLN A 152 -5.01 -3.36 -21.40
N LEU A 153 -5.52 -2.41 -20.61
CA LEU A 153 -6.86 -1.84 -20.77
C LEU A 153 -6.87 -0.42 -20.21
N VAL A 154 -6.43 0.52 -21.04
CA VAL A 154 -5.76 1.78 -20.64
C VAL A 154 -6.70 2.92 -20.23
N GLY A 155 -7.89 2.58 -19.76
CA GLY A 155 -9.03 3.44 -19.45
C GLY A 155 -10.22 2.51 -19.21
N LYS A 156 -11.12 2.74 -18.25
CA LYS A 156 -11.37 3.87 -17.34
C LYS A 156 -11.61 3.38 -15.89
N ILE A 157 -11.40 4.23 -14.90
CA ILE A 157 -11.96 4.05 -13.54
C ILE A 157 -13.00 5.17 -13.33
N GLY A 158 -14.14 4.84 -12.73
CA GLY A 158 -15.28 5.74 -12.56
C GLY A 158 -16.40 5.55 -13.59
N ASN A 159 -17.65 5.60 -13.12
CA ASN A 159 -18.89 5.46 -13.90
C ASN A 159 -19.03 4.17 -14.75
N ARG A 160 -18.29 3.12 -14.39
CA ARG A 160 -18.42 1.71 -14.83
C ARG A 160 -18.01 1.43 -16.28
N GLU A 161 -17.82 0.14 -16.57
CA GLU A 161 -16.83 -0.43 -17.52
C GLU A 161 -15.39 -0.03 -17.15
N PRO A 162 -14.34 -0.83 -17.46
CA PRO A 162 -14.34 -2.07 -18.25
C PRO A 162 -14.35 -3.34 -17.39
N VAL A 163 -14.34 -4.52 -18.03
CA VAL A 163 -14.34 -5.84 -17.38
C VAL A 163 -13.41 -6.79 -18.15
N MET A 164 -12.74 -7.72 -17.46
CA MET A 164 -12.12 -8.90 -18.09
C MET A 164 -12.20 -10.14 -17.17
N ILE A 165 -12.71 -11.26 -17.68
CA ILE A 165 -13.07 -12.48 -16.93
C ILE A 165 -12.51 -13.74 -17.63
N LYS A 166 -11.84 -14.64 -16.89
CA LYS A 166 -11.96 -16.12 -16.95
C LYS A 166 -10.95 -16.88 -16.06
N LYS A 167 -11.50 -17.82 -15.29
CA LYS A 167 -11.13 -19.24 -15.11
C LYS A 167 -12.34 -19.89 -14.42
N ASP A 168 -12.94 -21.00 -14.86
CA ASP A 168 -12.82 -21.75 -16.11
C ASP A 168 -14.22 -22.05 -16.64
N SER A 169 -14.95 -21.00 -17.05
CA SER A 169 -16.40 -21.02 -17.21
C SER A 169 -16.89 -20.23 -18.44
N PRO A 170 -18.04 -20.61 -19.06
CA PRO A 170 -18.75 -19.80 -20.05
C PRO A 170 -19.35 -18.54 -19.39
N GLU A 171 -18.49 -17.55 -19.14
CA GLU A 171 -18.79 -16.28 -18.47
C GLU A 171 -19.29 -16.41 -17.02
N ALA A 172 -18.49 -17.08 -16.18
CA ALA A 172 -18.73 -17.24 -14.73
C ALA A 172 -20.10 -17.86 -14.34
N ALA A 173 -20.84 -18.42 -15.31
CA ALA A 173 -22.06 -19.22 -15.16
C ALA A 173 -23.25 -18.51 -14.47
N GLN A 174 -23.59 -17.29 -14.94
CA GLN A 174 -24.70 -16.42 -14.45
C GLN A 174 -24.61 -15.96 -12.98
N LEU A 175 -23.95 -16.73 -12.12
CA LEU A 175 -23.82 -16.42 -10.70
C LEU A 175 -22.85 -15.25 -10.50
N VAL A 176 -23.09 -14.24 -9.65
CA VAL A 176 -23.86 -14.15 -8.39
C VAL A 176 -25.32 -14.67 -8.29
N ASP A 177 -26.12 -14.54 -9.35
CA ASP A 177 -27.58 -14.77 -9.44
C ASP A 177 -28.38 -14.21 -8.26
N ARG A 178 -28.81 -12.95 -8.40
CA ARG A 178 -29.57 -12.18 -7.41
C ARG A 178 -28.93 -12.14 -6.01
N ARG A 179 -28.16 -11.08 -5.75
CA ARG A 179 -28.13 -10.49 -4.39
C ARG A 179 -29.46 -9.75 -4.13
N ALA A 180 -30.52 -10.55 -3.96
CA ALA A 180 -31.93 -10.19 -3.86
C ALA A 180 -32.56 -9.58 -5.13
N SER A 181 -33.90 -9.58 -5.16
CA SER A 181 -34.75 -9.11 -6.25
C SER A 181 -35.52 -7.84 -5.89
N PHE A 182 -35.79 -6.98 -6.89
CA PHE A 182 -37.09 -6.35 -7.20
C PHE A 182 -38.23 -6.64 -6.18
N VAL A 183 -38.99 -5.68 -5.61
CA VAL A 183 -39.12 -4.19 -5.70
C VAL A 183 -39.73 -3.66 -4.35
N PRO A 184 -40.18 -2.38 -4.09
CA PRO A 184 -40.71 -1.31 -4.96
C PRO A 184 -40.08 0.10 -4.78
N ALA A 185 -40.58 1.05 -5.58
CA ALA A 185 -40.06 2.40 -5.78
C ALA A 185 -40.95 3.51 -5.19
N VAL A 186 -40.37 4.69 -5.01
CA VAL A 186 -41.01 6.03 -5.02
C VAL A 186 -39.95 7.07 -5.50
N PRO A 187 -40.32 8.30 -5.92
CA PRO A 187 -39.84 8.79 -7.23
C PRO A 187 -38.84 9.96 -7.21
N GLU A 188 -38.42 10.26 -8.44
CA GLU A 188 -37.72 11.44 -8.98
C GLU A 188 -38.18 12.81 -8.43
N MET A 189 -37.21 13.69 -8.15
CA MET A 189 -37.34 15.14 -8.27
C MET A 189 -36.01 15.75 -8.79
N ASP A 190 -36.13 16.76 -9.66
CA ASP A 190 -35.04 17.39 -10.41
C ASP A 190 -34.48 18.64 -9.71
N SER A 191 -33.19 18.94 -9.93
CA SER A 191 -32.58 20.28 -9.81
C SER A 191 -31.13 20.31 -10.30
N LYS A 192 -30.90 20.96 -11.45
CA LYS A 192 -29.62 21.58 -11.89
C LYS A 192 -29.56 23.06 -11.40
N PRO A 193 -28.45 23.82 -11.52
CA PRO A 193 -27.35 23.66 -12.48
C PRO A 193 -25.89 23.88 -12.00
N ARG A 194 -24.99 23.61 -12.96
CA ARG A 194 -23.53 23.78 -13.03
C ARG A 194 -22.92 25.07 -12.43
N ILE A 195 -21.69 24.94 -11.94
CA ILE A 195 -20.57 25.88 -12.19
C ILE A 195 -19.33 25.04 -12.61
N PRO A 196 -18.53 25.44 -13.61
CA PRO A 196 -17.35 24.67 -14.06
C PRO A 196 -16.05 25.14 -13.38
N ILE A 197 -15.11 24.21 -13.12
CA ILE A 197 -13.72 24.54 -12.77
C ILE A 197 -12.76 23.71 -13.64
N ASP A 198 -12.24 24.41 -14.65
CA ASP A 198 -10.88 24.44 -15.22
C ASP A 198 -9.99 23.20 -15.42
N GLN A 199 -9.06 23.36 -16.37
CA GLN A 199 -8.08 22.36 -16.78
C GLN A 199 -6.76 22.54 -16.01
N GLN A 200 -6.26 21.48 -15.37
CA GLN A 200 -4.86 21.42 -14.93
C GLN A 200 -4.14 20.23 -15.56
N THR A 201 -3.30 20.54 -16.53
CA THR A 201 -2.33 19.62 -17.11
C THR A 201 -1.26 19.26 -16.06
N PRO A 202 -0.90 17.97 -15.91
CA PRO A 202 0.29 17.59 -15.17
C PRO A 202 1.51 18.22 -15.86
N ARG A 203 2.17 19.18 -15.19
CA ARG A 203 3.38 19.79 -15.75
C ARG A 203 4.51 18.77 -15.77
N HIS A 204 5.10 18.59 -16.94
CA HIS A 204 6.41 17.98 -17.08
C HIS A 204 7.41 18.86 -16.31
N ILE A 205 8.19 18.25 -15.41
CA ILE A 205 9.36 18.89 -14.80
C ILE A 205 10.54 18.03 -15.19
N ASP A 206 11.11 18.35 -16.35
CA ASP A 206 12.46 17.91 -16.68
C ASP A 206 13.39 18.67 -15.73
N SER A 207 13.98 17.93 -14.78
CA SER A 207 15.06 18.44 -13.96
C SER A 207 16.36 18.11 -14.67
N ASP A 208 16.90 19.07 -15.42
CA ASP A 208 18.29 18.99 -15.89
C ASP A 208 19.19 18.75 -14.67
N PHE A 209 20.04 17.73 -14.77
CA PHE A 209 21.02 17.38 -13.74
C PHE A 209 22.41 17.59 -14.33
N SER A 210 22.91 18.82 -14.25
CA SER A 210 24.28 19.17 -14.63
C SER A 210 25.26 18.59 -13.59
N PRO A 211 26.19 17.69 -13.96
CA PRO A 211 27.13 17.07 -13.03
C PRO A 211 28.51 17.75 -13.11
N ASP A 212 28.60 19.01 -12.69
CA ASP A 212 29.88 19.76 -12.63
C ASP A 212 30.20 20.16 -11.18
N SER A 213 30.94 19.32 -10.47
CA SER A 213 31.71 19.63 -9.24
C SER A 213 32.68 18.49 -8.95
N GLU A 214 33.87 18.51 -9.54
CA GLU A 214 34.99 17.70 -9.04
C GLU A 214 35.59 18.42 -7.83
N ASP A 215 35.72 17.74 -6.68
CA ASP A 215 36.87 17.95 -5.78
C ASP A 215 37.01 16.82 -4.74
N SER A 216 38.22 16.24 -4.71
CA SER A 216 39.06 15.79 -3.57
C SER A 216 38.42 15.56 -2.18
N ASP A 217 38.80 14.56 -1.36
CA ASP A 217 40.17 14.06 -1.13
C ASP A 217 40.25 12.65 -0.43
N HIS A 218 41.47 12.17 -0.18
CA HIS A 218 41.89 10.83 0.26
C HIS A 218 41.26 10.18 1.52
N SER A 219 41.09 8.84 1.47
CA SER A 219 41.82 7.90 2.35
C SER A 219 41.66 6.43 1.89
N GLU A 220 42.67 5.59 2.10
CA GLU A 220 42.66 4.16 1.68
C GLU A 220 42.11 3.24 2.78
N ASP A 221 41.02 2.52 2.50
CA ASP A 221 40.48 1.46 3.36
C ASP A 221 41.18 0.11 3.08
N LEU A 222 42.44 0.00 3.50
CA LEU A 222 43.20 -1.25 3.41
C LEU A 222 42.85 -2.20 4.58
N PRO A 223 42.51 -3.47 4.31
CA PRO A 223 42.13 -4.41 5.37
C PRO A 223 43.33 -4.73 6.30
N PRO A 224 43.09 -4.93 7.61
CA PRO A 224 44.16 -5.19 8.57
C PRO A 224 44.87 -6.52 8.30
N PRO A 225 46.19 -6.62 8.57
CA PRO A 225 46.97 -7.81 8.26
C PRO A 225 46.57 -9.00 9.15
N TYR A 226 46.31 -10.14 8.51
CA TYR A 226 46.14 -11.42 9.19
C TYR A 226 47.44 -11.82 9.90
N LYS A 227 47.34 -12.20 11.17
CA LYS A 227 48.46 -12.82 11.89
C LYS A 227 48.56 -14.30 11.52
N VAL A 228 49.79 -14.75 11.27
CA VAL A 228 50.20 -16.15 11.16
C VAL A 228 50.67 -16.63 12.52
#